data_AF-A0A8X6I0R9-F1
#
_entry.id   AF-A0A8X6I0R9-F1
#
_cell.length_a   1.000
_cell.length_b   1.000
_cell.length_c   1.000
_cell.angle_alpha   90.00
_cell.angle_beta   90.00
_cell.angle_gamma   90.00
#
_symmetry.space_group_name_H-M   'P 1'
#
loop_
_entity.id
_entity.type
_entity.pdbx_description
1 polymer ?
#
loop_
_entity_poly.entity_id
_entity_poly.type
_entity_poly.pdbx_seq_one_letter_code
_entity_poly.pdbx_strand_id
1 'polypeptide(L)'
;MSALESLHSLTECRHITVMEILLLRRKLEGKGFNIIFCWVPGHVGIPDNELAENAARSMSDHMQQPVCYQDLKTSVLCYTHRVWQETWDQQVINKLHCIDPSTSHWAAVQVRRPDVRLTRLRIGHTCLTHRHLLLGESPSVCNFCQCDLSILHILIECS
;
A
#
# COMPACT_ATOMS: atom_id res chain seq x y z
N MET A 1 7.51 16.37 3.32
CA MET A 1 8.67 17.25 3.16
C MET A 1 8.72 17.70 1.71
N SER A 2 8.79 19.00 1.49
CA SER A 2 8.97 19.54 0.13
C SER A 2 10.39 19.29 -0.38
N ALA A 3 10.58 19.33 -1.70
CA ALA A 3 11.91 19.19 -2.30
C ALA A 3 12.88 20.28 -1.82
N LEU A 4 12.39 21.50 -1.54
CA LEU A 4 13.20 22.61 -1.03
C LEU A 4 13.60 22.44 0.43
N GLU A 5 12.69 21.95 1.29
CA GLU A 5 13.02 21.61 2.68
C GLU A 5 14.21 20.63 2.75
N SER A 6 14.26 19.70 1.80
CA SER A 6 15.33 18.69 1.71
C SER A 6 16.70 19.29 1.36
N LEU A 7 16.76 20.53 0.85
CA LEU A 7 18.00 21.25 0.50
C LEU A 7 18.56 22.10 1.66
N HIS A 8 17.86 22.18 2.79
CA HIS A 8 18.30 22.96 3.95
C HIS A 8 19.22 22.19 4.91
N SER A 9 19.20 20.85 4.88
CA SER A 9 20.03 20.01 5.77
C SER A 9 20.76 18.92 5.00
N LEU A 10 22.05 18.76 5.30
CA LEU A 10 22.91 17.72 4.74
C LEU A 10 22.81 16.39 5.48
N THR A 11 22.22 16.37 6.68
CA THR A 11 22.38 15.23 7.61
C THR A 11 21.35 14.13 7.44
N GLU A 12 20.29 14.33 6.64
CA GLU A 12 19.18 13.37 6.58
C GLU A 12 18.74 12.93 5.18
N CYS A 13 19.24 13.55 4.10
CA CYS A 13 18.71 13.24 2.78
C CYS A 13 19.38 12.01 2.14
N ARG A 14 18.60 10.95 1.87
CA ARG A 14 19.04 9.71 1.20
C ARG A 14 18.85 9.73 -0.32
N HIS A 15 18.33 10.81 -0.87
CA HIS A 15 18.03 10.92 -2.30
C HIS A 15 19.28 11.38 -3.07
N ILE A 16 19.69 10.61 -4.08
CA ILE A 16 20.93 10.82 -4.85
C ILE A 16 20.97 12.22 -5.46
N THR A 17 19.90 12.65 -6.13
CA THR A 17 19.82 13.97 -6.75
C THR A 17 19.94 15.11 -5.74
N VAL A 18 19.38 14.96 -4.53
CA VAL A 18 19.48 15.99 -3.49
C VAL A 18 20.91 16.08 -2.97
N MET A 19 21.57 14.93 -2.78
CA MET A 19 22.99 14.89 -2.42
C MET A 19 23.88 15.54 -3.50
N GLU A 20 23.63 15.27 -4.77
CA GLU A 20 24.34 15.91 -5.90
C GLU A 20 24.18 17.43 -5.90
N ILE A 21 22.94 17.93 -5.74
CA ILE A 21 22.65 19.37 -5.64
C ILE A 21 23.40 20.00 -4.46
N LEU A 22 23.37 19.36 -3.29
CA LEU A 22 24.03 19.86 -2.08
C LEU A 22 25.57 19.88 -2.21
N LEU A 23 26.16 18.86 -2.85
CA LEU A 23 27.59 18.82 -3.15
C LEU A 23 28.00 19.93 -4.13
N LEU A 24 27.20 20.13 -5.19
CA LEU A 24 27.43 21.20 -6.16
C LEU A 24 27.31 22.58 -5.51
N ARG A 25 26.30 22.77 -4.65
CA ARG A 25 26.10 23.99 -3.87
C ARG A 25 27.36 24.33 -3.05
N ARG A 26 27.84 23.39 -2.22
CA ARG A 26 29.05 23.60 -1.41
C ARG A 26 30.27 23.97 -2.27
N LYS A 27 30.44 23.31 -3.42
CA LYS A 27 31.54 23.60 -4.34
C LYS A 27 31.50 25.02 -4.89
N LEU A 28 30.30 25.54 -5.17
CA LEU A 28 30.09 26.90 -5.65
C LEU A 28 30.20 27.94 -4.53
N GLU A 29 29.65 27.65 -3.35
CA GLU A 29 29.84 28.50 -2.15
C GLU A 29 31.32 28.62 -1.78
N GLY A 30 32.10 27.53 -1.89
CA GLY A 30 33.56 27.56 -1.70
C GLY A 30 34.32 28.41 -2.73
N LYS A 31 33.68 28.76 -3.87
CA LYS A 31 34.20 29.71 -4.86
C LYS A 31 33.68 31.13 -4.65
N GLY A 32 32.90 31.38 -3.60
CA GLY A 32 32.33 32.69 -3.28
C GLY A 32 30.98 33.01 -3.93
N PHE A 33 30.32 32.02 -4.56
CA PHE A 33 28.96 32.23 -5.08
C PHE A 33 27.92 32.20 -3.96
N ASN A 34 27.01 33.16 -3.95
CA ASN A 34 25.82 33.14 -3.11
C ASN A 34 24.67 32.46 -3.86
N ILE A 35 24.13 31.36 -3.32
CA ILE A 35 23.09 30.55 -3.95
C ILE A 35 21.80 30.65 -3.14
N ILE A 36 20.72 31.04 -3.82
CA ILE A 36 19.36 31.12 -3.25
C ILE A 36 18.46 30.18 -4.03
N PHE A 37 17.72 29.33 -3.31
CA PHE A 37 16.68 28.50 -3.90
C PHE A 37 15.32 29.16 -3.71
N CYS A 38 14.57 29.31 -4.78
CA CYS A 38 13.22 29.84 -4.78
C CYS A 38 12.27 28.83 -5.41
N TRP A 39 11.08 28.68 -4.83
CA TRP A 39 10.00 27.92 -5.46
C TRP A 39 9.28 28.80 -6.47
N VAL A 40 9.01 28.25 -7.65
CA VAL A 40 8.15 28.87 -8.67
C VAL A 40 7.06 27.86 -9.04
N PRO A 41 5.77 28.26 -9.08
CA PRO A 41 4.71 27.36 -9.52
C PRO A 41 4.92 26.94 -10.98
N GLY A 42 4.68 25.67 -11.27
CA GLY A 42 4.71 25.15 -12.65
C GLY A 42 3.44 25.52 -13.42
N HIS A 43 3.52 25.56 -14.75
CA HIS A 43 2.37 25.73 -15.66
C HIS A 43 1.52 27.00 -15.47
N VAL A 44 2.11 28.10 -14.99
CA VAL A 44 1.39 29.37 -14.77
C VAL A 44 1.65 30.43 -15.85
N GLY A 45 2.23 30.09 -16.99
CA GLY A 45 2.47 31.07 -18.06
C GLY A 45 3.74 31.92 -17.91
N ILE A 46 4.67 31.56 -17.03
CA ILE A 46 5.95 32.28 -16.89
C ILE A 46 6.89 31.80 -18.02
N PRO A 47 7.24 32.64 -19.01
CA PRO A 47 7.90 32.18 -20.23
C PRO A 47 9.22 31.44 -19.97
N ASP A 48 10.10 32.00 -19.13
CA ASP A 48 11.40 31.40 -18.85
C ASP A 48 11.30 30.08 -18.06
N ASN A 49 10.30 29.97 -17.18
CA ASN A 49 10.05 28.74 -16.43
C ASN A 49 9.52 27.65 -17.37
N GLU A 50 8.61 28.00 -18.28
CA GLU A 50 8.10 27.07 -19.30
C GLU A 50 9.18 26.63 -20.28
N LEU A 51 10.09 27.53 -20.67
CA LEU A 51 11.26 27.18 -21.48
C LEU A 51 12.17 26.18 -20.77
N ALA A 52 12.49 26.41 -19.50
CA ALA A 52 13.28 25.48 -18.70
C ALA A 52 12.58 24.11 -18.54
N GLU A 53 11.26 24.11 -18.31
CA GLU A 53 10.48 22.88 -18.15
C GLU A 53 10.38 22.08 -19.45
N ASN A 54 10.20 22.75 -20.59
CA ASN A 54 10.18 22.11 -21.91
C ASN A 54 11.54 21.53 -22.28
N ALA A 55 12.65 22.21 -21.93
CA ALA A 55 14.01 21.69 -22.10
C ALA A 55 14.27 20.45 -21.21
N ALA A 56 13.76 20.44 -19.97
CA ALA A 56 13.88 19.27 -19.10
C ALA A 56 13.06 18.07 -19.63
N ARG A 57 11.85 18.33 -20.14
CA ARG A 57 10.99 17.29 -20.75
C ARG A 57 11.62 16.66 -21.98
N SER A 58 12.23 17.45 -22.88
CA SER A 58 12.86 16.93 -24.09
C SER A 58 14.08 16.04 -23.82
N MET A 59 14.67 16.13 -22.63
CA MET A 59 15.79 15.28 -22.20
C MET A 59 15.37 14.02 -21.42
N SER A 60 14.10 13.93 -20.99
CA SER A 60 13.64 12.81 -20.14
C SER A 60 13.67 11.46 -20.88
N ASP A 61 13.53 11.44 -22.20
CA ASP A 61 13.66 10.22 -23.01
C ASP A 61 15.11 9.67 -23.08
N HIS A 62 16.11 10.47 -22.68
CA HIS A 62 17.53 10.12 -22.82
C HIS A 62 18.27 9.89 -21.49
N MET A 63 17.68 10.25 -20.34
CA MET A 63 18.35 10.10 -19.05
C MET A 63 17.82 8.90 -18.26
N GLN A 64 18.61 7.82 -18.22
CA GLN A 64 18.50 6.79 -17.18
C GLN A 64 19.14 7.32 -15.89
N GLN A 65 18.43 8.20 -15.16
CA GLN A 65 18.89 8.55 -13.82
C GLN A 65 18.71 7.35 -12.87
N PRO A 66 19.67 7.09 -11.97
CA PRO A 66 19.52 6.06 -10.96
C PRO A 66 18.35 6.42 -10.03
N VAL A 67 17.29 5.62 -10.08
CA VAL A 67 16.14 5.76 -9.18
C VAL A 67 16.61 5.51 -7.74
N CYS A 68 16.22 6.37 -6.81
CA CYS A 68 16.55 6.21 -5.40
C CYS A 68 16.07 4.83 -4.90
N TYR A 69 16.92 4.10 -4.16
CA TYR A 69 16.57 2.78 -3.60
C TYR A 69 15.26 2.83 -2.80
N GLN A 70 15.01 3.91 -2.06
CA GLN A 70 13.80 4.05 -1.25
C GLN A 70 12.54 4.13 -2.11
N ASP A 71 12.63 4.79 -3.27
CA ASP A 71 11.52 4.92 -4.21
C ASP A 71 11.28 3.61 -4.95
N LEU A 72 12.35 2.93 -5.37
CA LEU A 72 12.26 1.57 -5.92
C LEU A 72 11.63 0.60 -4.91
N LYS A 73 12.10 0.60 -3.66
CA LYS A 73 11.57 -0.24 -2.60
C LYS A 73 10.08 0.01 -2.39
N THR A 74 9.67 1.27 -2.31
CA THR A 74 8.27 1.65 -2.14
C THR A 74 7.44 1.21 -3.35
N SER A 75 7.95 1.42 -4.56
CA SER A 75 7.27 1.03 -5.81
C SER A 75 7.08 -0.48 -5.91
N VAL A 76 8.12 -1.26 -5.57
CA VAL A 76 8.05 -2.72 -5.53
C VAL A 76 7.05 -3.18 -4.47
N LEU A 77 7.07 -2.62 -3.26
CA LEU A 77 6.11 -2.96 -2.22
C LEU A 77 4.67 -2.65 -2.64
N CYS A 78 4.41 -1.47 -3.20
CA CYS A 78 3.10 -1.10 -3.73
C CYS A 78 2.64 -2.07 -4.83
N TYR A 79 3.53 -2.42 -5.75
CA TYR A 79 3.23 -3.39 -6.80
C TYR A 79 2.92 -4.78 -6.22
N THR A 80 3.74 -5.26 -5.27
CA THR A 80 3.51 -6.54 -4.59
C THR A 80 2.18 -6.55 -3.84
N HIS A 81 1.86 -5.49 -3.10
CA HIS A 81 0.58 -5.36 -2.40
C HIS A 81 -0.59 -5.33 -3.38
N ARG A 82 -0.47 -4.61 -4.50
CA ARG A 82 -1.50 -4.57 -5.54
C ARG A 82 -1.74 -5.94 -6.14
N VAL A 83 -0.69 -6.65 -6.55
CA VAL A 83 -0.82 -8.00 -7.13
C VAL A 83 -1.39 -8.99 -6.09
N TRP A 84 -1.00 -8.86 -4.82
CA TRP A 84 -1.57 -9.67 -3.75
C TRP A 84 -3.06 -9.39 -3.56
N GLN A 85 -3.45 -8.12 -3.52
CA GLN A 85 -4.85 -7.71 -3.44
C GLN A 85 -5.66 -8.21 -4.64
N GLU A 86 -5.15 -8.04 -5.87
CA GLU A 86 -5.79 -8.54 -7.09
C GLU A 86 -5.99 -10.05 -7.04
N THR A 87 -5.00 -10.80 -6.53
CA THR A 87 -5.10 -12.26 -6.35
C THR A 87 -6.11 -12.62 -5.26
N TRP A 88 -6.17 -11.83 -4.19
CA TRP A 88 -7.11 -11.99 -3.09
C TRP A 88 -8.55 -11.75 -3.55
N ASP A 89 -8.78 -10.72 -4.35
CA ASP A 89 -10.09 -10.38 -4.92
C ASP A 89 -10.65 -11.50 -5.83
N GLN A 90 -9.79 -12.34 -6.41
CA GLN A 90 -10.23 -13.52 -7.17
C GLN A 90 -10.72 -14.69 -6.28
N GLN A 91 -10.56 -14.63 -4.96
CA GLN A 91 -10.90 -15.72 -4.05
C GLN A 91 -12.40 -15.76 -3.70
N VAL A 92 -13.25 -15.97 -4.72
CA VAL A 92 -14.73 -15.90 -4.60
C VAL A 92 -15.38 -16.99 -3.74
N ILE A 93 -14.69 -18.11 -3.47
CA ILE A 93 -15.20 -19.23 -2.63
C ILE A 93 -14.53 -19.23 -1.24
N ASN A 94 -13.59 -18.32 -0.99
CA ASN A 94 -12.84 -18.32 0.24
C ASN A 94 -13.65 -17.69 1.38
N LYS A 95 -13.94 -18.49 2.42
CA LYS A 95 -14.71 -18.05 3.60
C LYS A 95 -14.10 -16.84 4.30
N LEU A 96 -12.78 -16.69 4.29
CA LEU A 96 -12.10 -15.54 4.88
C LEU A 96 -12.21 -14.31 3.99
N HIS A 97 -12.10 -14.45 2.66
CA HIS A 97 -12.26 -13.33 1.72
C HIS A 97 -13.64 -12.68 1.82
N CYS A 98 -14.71 -13.49 1.99
CA CYS A 98 -16.07 -12.97 2.20
C CYS A 98 -16.21 -12.07 3.46
N ILE A 99 -15.30 -12.22 4.43
CA ILE A 99 -15.34 -11.51 5.72
C ILE A 99 -14.31 -10.38 5.74
N ASP A 100 -13.16 -10.60 5.10
CA ASP A 100 -12.08 -9.63 4.96
C ASP A 100 -11.59 -9.59 3.51
N PRO A 101 -12.15 -8.70 2.68
CA PRO A 101 -11.70 -8.54 1.31
C PRO A 101 -10.37 -7.78 1.21
N SER A 102 -9.79 -7.28 2.31
CA SER A 102 -8.58 -6.48 2.26
C SER A 102 -7.34 -7.24 2.73
N THR A 103 -6.25 -7.12 1.99
CA THR A 103 -4.94 -7.66 2.39
C THR A 103 -4.18 -6.74 3.35
N SER A 104 -4.66 -5.51 3.54
CA SER A 104 -3.82 -4.43 4.09
C SER A 104 -3.76 -4.35 5.62
N HIS A 105 -4.77 -4.83 6.36
CA HIS A 105 -4.64 -5.08 7.79
C HIS A 105 -5.91 -5.73 8.37
N TRP A 106 -5.75 -6.84 9.10
CA TRP A 106 -6.82 -7.38 9.95
C TRP A 106 -6.65 -6.87 11.38
N ALA A 107 -7.71 -6.33 11.97
CA ALA A 107 -7.71 -5.92 13.37
C ALA A 107 -7.70 -7.16 14.28
N ALA A 108 -6.51 -7.73 14.52
CA ALA A 108 -6.32 -8.83 15.43
C ALA A 108 -6.64 -8.39 16.88
N VAL A 109 -7.31 -9.26 17.62
CA VAL A 109 -7.48 -9.04 19.07
C VAL A 109 -6.13 -9.29 19.73
N GLN A 110 -5.65 -8.32 20.52
CA GLN A 110 -4.31 -8.37 21.14
C GLN A 110 -4.11 -9.58 22.07
N VAL A 111 -5.19 -10.25 22.49
CA VAL A 111 -5.16 -11.46 23.30
C VAL A 111 -5.45 -12.69 22.43
N ARG A 112 -4.50 -13.63 22.39
CA ARG A 112 -4.53 -14.83 21.53
C ARG A 112 -5.80 -15.68 21.68
N ARG A 113 -6.28 -15.91 22.91
CA ARG A 113 -7.43 -16.80 23.16
C ARG A 113 -8.73 -16.31 22.51
N PRO A 114 -9.19 -15.07 22.76
CA PRO A 114 -10.37 -14.54 22.08
C PRO A 114 -10.16 -14.37 20.57
N ASP A 115 -8.96 -13.99 20.12
CA ASP A 115 -8.66 -13.87 18.69
C ASP A 115 -8.86 -15.19 17.93
N VAL A 116 -8.32 -16.30 18.47
CA VAL A 116 -8.50 -17.64 17.87
C VAL A 116 -9.98 -18.06 17.84
N ARG A 117 -10.74 -17.76 18.89
CA ARG A 117 -12.17 -18.09 18.94
C ARG A 117 -12.97 -17.29 17.91
N LEU A 118 -12.70 -15.98 17.81
CA LEU A 118 -13.35 -15.11 16.84
C LEU A 118 -13.00 -15.49 15.40
N THR A 119 -11.72 -15.73 15.12
CA THR A 119 -11.28 -16.17 13.79
C THR A 119 -11.95 -17.48 13.39
N ARG A 120 -11.98 -18.49 14.27
CA ARG A 120 -12.68 -19.76 14.01
C ARG A 120 -14.18 -19.57 13.80
N LEU A 121 -14.82 -18.74 14.61
CA LEU A 121 -16.24 -18.43 14.45
C LEU A 121 -16.50 -17.80 13.08
N ARG A 122 -15.73 -16.78 12.70
CA ARG A 122 -15.83 -16.07 11.43
C ARG A 122 -15.75 -17.03 10.23
N ILE A 123 -14.71 -17.86 10.16
CA ILE A 123 -14.55 -18.83 9.04
C ILE A 123 -15.46 -20.07 9.15
N GLY A 124 -16.36 -20.11 10.13
CA GLY A 124 -17.31 -21.22 10.31
C GLY A 124 -16.68 -22.52 10.83
N HIS A 125 -15.56 -22.46 11.54
CA HIS A 125 -14.92 -23.61 12.21
C HIS A 125 -15.54 -23.84 13.59
N THR A 126 -16.84 -24.15 13.63
CA THR A 126 -17.56 -24.53 14.85
C THR A 126 -18.04 -25.97 14.77
N CYS A 127 -18.38 -26.58 15.92
CA CYS A 127 -18.93 -27.94 15.90
C CYS A 127 -20.16 -28.05 14.98
N LEU A 128 -21.07 -27.08 15.05
CA LEU A 128 -22.31 -27.08 14.27
C LEU A 128 -22.05 -27.10 12.75
N THR A 129 -21.13 -26.26 12.27
CA THR A 129 -20.89 -26.04 10.84
C THR A 129 -19.77 -26.90 10.25
N HIS A 130 -18.94 -27.56 11.07
CA HIS A 130 -17.77 -28.34 10.61
C HIS A 130 -17.77 -29.81 11.03
N ARG A 131 -18.61 -30.23 11.98
CA ARG A 131 -18.66 -31.63 12.43
C ARG A 131 -18.92 -32.61 11.29
N HIS A 132 -19.77 -32.25 10.34
CA HIS A 132 -20.10 -33.11 9.21
C HIS A 132 -18.87 -33.46 8.35
N LEU A 133 -17.91 -32.53 8.19
CA LEU A 133 -16.65 -32.78 7.50
C LEU A 133 -15.76 -33.80 8.23
N LEU A 134 -15.78 -33.79 9.56
CA LEU A 134 -14.99 -34.71 10.39
C LEU A 134 -15.59 -36.13 10.42
N LEU A 135 -16.92 -36.22 10.33
CA LEU A 135 -17.66 -37.49 10.40
C LEU A 135 -18.02 -38.05 9.01
N GLY A 136 -17.82 -37.29 7.94
CA GLY A 136 -18.25 -37.66 6.58
C GLY A 136 -19.77 -37.64 6.41
N GLU A 137 -20.48 -36.86 7.22
CA GLU A 137 -21.94 -36.71 7.19
C GLU A 137 -22.35 -35.56 6.27
N SER A 138 -23.65 -35.46 5.95
CA SER A 138 -24.20 -34.31 5.24
C SER A 138 -24.17 -33.05 6.12
N PRO A 139 -24.02 -31.84 5.54
CA PRO A 139 -24.13 -30.59 6.29
C PRO A 139 -25.47 -30.49 7.03
N SER A 140 -25.43 -29.85 8.20
CA SER A 140 -26.65 -29.52 8.93
C SER A 140 -27.42 -28.43 8.19
N VAL A 141 -28.73 -28.59 8.04
CA VAL A 141 -29.60 -27.62 7.35
C VAL A 141 -30.40 -26.75 8.32
N CYS A 142 -30.73 -25.54 7.89
CA CYS A 142 -31.59 -24.63 8.64
C CYS A 142 -33.04 -25.11 8.58
N ASN A 143 -33.69 -25.26 9.74
CA ASN A 143 -35.09 -25.72 9.80
C ASN A 143 -36.09 -24.74 9.16
N PHE A 144 -35.75 -23.45 9.10
CA PHE A 144 -36.61 -22.41 8.53
C PHE A 144 -36.36 -22.20 7.04
N CYS A 145 -35.09 -22.04 6.65
CA CYS A 145 -34.71 -21.68 5.28
C CYS A 145 -34.38 -22.88 4.39
N GLN A 146 -34.22 -24.08 4.96
CA GLN A 146 -33.88 -25.32 4.25
C GLN A 146 -32.58 -25.24 3.42
N CYS A 147 -31.65 -24.36 3.80
CA CYS A 147 -30.32 -24.24 3.24
C CYS A 147 -29.25 -24.74 4.23
N ASP A 148 -28.03 -24.99 3.74
CA ASP A 148 -26.90 -25.39 4.59
C ASP A 148 -26.59 -24.33 5.65
N LEU A 149 -26.40 -24.77 6.90
CA LEU A 149 -26.06 -23.88 8.00
C LEU A 149 -24.64 -23.33 7.84
N SER A 150 -24.55 -22.01 7.84
CA SER A 150 -23.30 -21.27 7.98
C SER A 150 -23.39 -20.32 9.18
N ILE A 151 -22.23 -19.88 9.71
CA ILE A 151 -22.24 -18.88 10.78
C ILE A 151 -22.80 -17.54 10.29
N LEU A 152 -22.57 -17.18 9.03
CA LEU A 152 -23.18 -16.01 8.40
C LEU A 152 -24.71 -16.14 8.39
N HIS A 153 -25.21 -17.30 8.00
CA HIS A 153 -26.64 -17.58 7.97
C HIS A 153 -27.27 -17.47 9.37
N ILE A 154 -26.65 -18.10 10.37
CA ILE A 154 -27.16 -18.09 11.76
C ILE A 154 -27.16 -16.69 12.36
N LEU A 155 -26.13 -15.88 12.08
CA LEU A 155 -25.95 -14.58 12.74
C LEU A 155 -26.58 -13.40 11.98
N ILE A 156 -26.75 -13.51 10.65
CA ILE A 156 -27.08 -12.36 9.79
C ILE A 156 -28.25 -12.65 8.84
N GLU A 157 -28.32 -13.83 8.20
CA GLU A 157 -29.27 -14.06 7.10
C GLU A 157 -30.58 -14.75 7.51
N CYS A 158 -30.57 -15.54 8.59
CA CYS A 158 -31.74 -16.32 9.03
C CYS A 158 -32.63 -15.47 9.94
N SER A 159 -33.71 -14.93 9.36
CA SER A 159 -34.75 -14.15 10.06
C SER A 159 -36.14 -14.68 9.76
#